data_AF-A0A0X3P8G2-F1
#
_entry.id   AF-A0A0X3P8G2-F1
#
_cell.length_a   1.000
_cell.length_b   1.000
_cell.length_c   1.000
_cell.angle_alpha   90.00
_cell.angle_beta   90.00
_cell.angle_gamma   90.00
#
_symmetry.space_group_name_H-M   'P 1'
#
loop_
_entity.id
_entity.type
_entity.pdbx_description
1 polymer ?
#
loop_
_entity_poly.entity_id
_entity_poly.type
_entity_poly.pdbx_seq_one_letter_code
_entity_poly.pdbx_strand_id
1 'polypeptide(L)'
;NVEERELVSISLRLLYNLTFHNDLRTSMLSSGLVPVLASLLGEDYQRFICLRILYQLSRDDKAKPTIAKSGCLPTVTDSGLTLNEGRRGPYNGEPSGAA
;
A
#
# COMPACT_ATOMS: atom_id res chain seq x y z
N ASN A 1 -8.52 21.20 -2.48
CA ASN A 1 -9.45 21.46 -3.62
C ASN A 1 -10.04 20.13 -4.09
N VAL A 2 -11.29 20.03 -4.56
CA VAL A 2 -11.91 18.77 -5.05
C VAL A 2 -11.18 18.27 -6.30
N GLU A 3 -10.90 19.14 -7.26
CA GLU A 3 -10.21 18.80 -8.51
C GLU A 3 -8.81 18.23 -8.27
N GLU A 4 -8.10 18.82 -7.30
CA GLU A 4 -6.79 18.35 -6.85
C GLU A 4 -6.84 16.93 -6.29
N ARG A 5 -7.85 16.61 -5.47
CA ARG A 5 -8.05 15.26 -4.93
C ARG A 5 -8.36 14.24 -6.02
N GLU A 6 -9.12 14.64 -7.04
CA GLU A 6 -9.41 13.79 -8.20
C GLU A 6 -8.17 13.54 -9.04
N LEU A 7 -7.38 14.57 -9.33
CA LEU A 7 -6.13 14.43 -10.07
C LEU A 7 -5.19 13.45 -9.37
N VAL A 8 -4.98 13.62 -8.06
CA VAL A 8 -4.14 12.70 -7.27
C VAL A 8 -4.70 11.28 -7.31
N SER A 9 -6.02 11.10 -7.20
CA SER A 9 -6.66 9.78 -7.31
C SER A 9 -6.45 9.11 -8.67
N ILE A 10 -6.52 9.87 -9.77
CA ILE A 10 -6.27 9.36 -11.13
C ILE A 10 -4.78 9.01 -11.28
N SER A 11 -3.87 9.88 -10.81
CA SER A 11 -2.43 9.65 -10.85
C SER A 11 -2.03 8.40 -10.05
N LEU A 12 -2.57 8.19 -8.85
CA LEU A 12 -2.30 7.00 -8.05
C LEU A 12 -2.80 5.72 -8.73
N ARG A 13 -3.95 5.75 -9.41
CA ARG A 13 -4.44 4.62 -10.20
C ARG A 13 -3.54 4.30 -11.39
N LEU A 14 -3.06 5.32 -12.10
CA LEU A 14 -2.07 5.13 -13.17
C LEU A 14 -0.77 4.55 -12.62
N LEU A 15 -0.22 5.13 -11.55
CA LEU A 15 1.00 4.63 -10.91
C LEU A 15 0.86 3.18 -10.45
N TYR A 16 -0.25 2.83 -9.83
CA TYR A 16 -0.55 1.46 -9.44
C TYR A 16 -0.52 0.50 -10.65
N ASN A 17 -1.15 0.87 -11.76
CA ASN A 17 -1.13 0.05 -12.98
C ASN A 17 0.28 -0.13 -13.54
N LEU A 18 1.14 0.88 -13.42
CA LEU A 18 2.52 0.80 -13.89
C LEU A 18 3.41 -0.08 -13.00
N THR A 19 3.06 -0.28 -11.72
CA THR A 19 3.85 -1.15 -10.80
C THR A 19 3.91 -2.61 -11.23
N PHE A 20 3.02 -3.06 -12.11
CA PHE A 20 3.02 -4.43 -12.62
C PHE A 20 4.20 -4.72 -13.56
N HIS A 21 4.87 -3.69 -14.08
CA HIS A 21 6.08 -3.82 -14.89
C HIS A 21 7.34 -3.61 -14.05
N ASN A 22 8.28 -4.56 -14.11
CA ASN A 22 9.47 -4.57 -13.23
C ASN A 22 10.39 -3.35 -13.47
N ASP A 23 10.63 -3.03 -14.74
CA ASP A 23 11.49 -1.90 -15.13
C ASP A 23 10.91 -0.56 -14.65
N LEU A 24 9.57 -0.45 -14.66
CA LEU A 24 8.89 0.74 -14.16
C LEU A 24 8.95 0.86 -12.64
N ARG A 25 8.93 -0.25 -11.88
CA ARG A 25 9.14 -0.20 -10.42
C ARG A 25 10.52 0.37 -10.08
N THR A 26 11.55 -0.02 -10.82
CA THR A 26 12.92 0.51 -10.62
C THR A 26 12.97 2.02 -10.89
N SER A 27 12.32 2.46 -11.97
CA SER A 27 12.21 3.89 -12.31
C SER A 27 11.46 4.68 -11.22
N MET A 28 10.35 4.14 -10.70
CA MET A 28 9.58 4.75 -9.61
C MET A 28 10.37 4.89 -8.30
N LEU A 29 11.23 3.92 -7.96
CA LEU A 29 12.09 4.04 -6.78
C LEU A 29 13.10 5.18 -6.94
N SER A 30 13.63 5.32 -8.15
CA SER A 30 14.63 6.35 -8.48
C SER A 30 14.03 7.75 -8.57
N SER A 31 12.72 7.89 -8.83
CA SER A 31 12.04 9.18 -8.93
C SER A 31 11.66 9.81 -7.59
N GLY A 32 11.91 9.13 -6.46
CA GLY A 32 11.50 9.63 -5.14
C GLY A 32 10.01 9.44 -4.84
N LEU A 33 9.34 8.49 -5.51
CA LEU A 33 7.91 8.23 -5.30
C LEU A 33 7.58 7.77 -3.86
N VAL A 34 8.48 7.04 -3.21
CA VAL A 34 8.23 6.43 -1.89
C VAL A 34 7.92 7.47 -0.80
N PRO A 35 8.73 8.54 -0.60
CA PRO A 35 8.37 9.64 0.30
C PRO A 35 7.01 10.27 0.04
N VAL A 36 6.63 10.45 -1.23
CA VAL A 36 5.33 11.05 -1.61
C VAL A 36 4.19 10.13 -1.22
N LEU A 37 4.31 8.82 -1.46
CA LEU A 37 3.30 7.86 -1.03
C LEU A 37 3.18 7.82 0.49
N ALA A 38 4.30 7.92 1.21
CA ALA A 38 4.32 7.93 2.67
C ALA A 38 3.58 9.14 3.25
N SER A 39 3.76 10.34 2.67
CA SER A 39 3.02 11.53 3.11
C SER A 39 1.51 11.43 2.85
N LEU A 40 1.11 10.72 1.79
CA LEU A 40 -0.30 10.50 1.45
C LEU A 40 -0.98 9.42 2.31
N LEU A 41 -0.24 8.67 3.13
CA LEU A 41 -0.83 7.69 4.05
C LEU A 41 -1.61 8.33 5.21
N GLY A 42 -1.41 9.61 5.49
CA GLY A 42 -2.22 10.36 6.45
C GLY A 42 -3.66 10.61 5.98
N GLU A 43 -3.91 10.55 4.68
CA GLU A 43 -5.19 10.88 4.06
C GLU A 43 -6.06 9.63 3.85
N ASP A 44 -7.21 9.55 4.54
CA ASP A 44 -8.10 8.38 4.52
C ASP A 44 -8.54 7.96 3.11
N TYR A 45 -8.76 8.93 2.22
CA TYR A 45 -9.28 8.69 0.87
C TYR A 45 -8.30 7.94 -0.04
N GLN A 46 -6.98 8.12 0.15
CA GLN A 46 -5.95 7.59 -0.75
C GLN A 46 -5.06 6.53 -0.09
N ARG A 47 -5.17 6.37 1.24
CA ARG A 47 -4.37 5.42 2.03
C ARG A 47 -4.28 4.02 1.40
N PHE A 48 -5.42 3.44 1.00
CA PHE A 48 -5.43 2.07 0.47
C PHE A 48 -4.67 1.90 -0.84
N ILE A 49 -4.76 2.86 -1.77
CA ILE A 49 -4.03 2.75 -3.04
C ILE A 49 -2.53 3.02 -2.83
N CYS A 50 -2.18 3.95 -1.94
CA CYS A 50 -0.78 4.19 -1.55
C CYS A 50 -0.16 2.93 -0.93
N LEU A 51 -0.87 2.25 -0.02
CA LEU A 51 -0.45 0.96 0.57
C LEU A 51 -0.24 -0.11 -0.50
N ARG A 52 -1.15 -0.24 -1.46
CA ARG A 52 -1.02 -1.21 -2.55
C ARG A 52 0.22 -0.94 -3.41
N ILE A 53 0.51 0.32 -3.73
CA ILE A 53 1.71 0.71 -4.49
C ILE A 53 2.97 0.40 -3.67
N LEU A 54 3.02 0.82 -2.41
CA LEU A 54 4.16 0.54 -1.51
C LEU A 54 4.41 -0.97 -1.36
N TYR A 55 3.35 -1.77 -1.26
CA TYR A 55 3.46 -3.22 -1.26
C TYR A 55 4.07 -3.76 -2.56
N GLN A 56 3.60 -3.32 -3.73
CA GLN A 56 4.17 -3.75 -5.01
C GLN A 56 5.64 -3.37 -5.15
N LEU A 57 6.04 -2.18 -4.70
CA LEU A 57 7.43 -1.73 -4.70
C LEU A 57 8.29 -2.57 -3.73
N SER A 58 7.77 -2.94 -2.57
CA SER A 58 8.49 -3.73 -1.55
C SER A 58 8.88 -5.15 -2.01
N ARG A 59 8.33 -5.62 -3.13
CA ARG A 59 8.72 -6.88 -3.78
C ARG A 59 10.13 -6.83 -4.37
N ASP A 60 10.66 -5.64 -4.61
CA ASP A 60 12.07 -5.42 -4.93
C ASP A 60 12.86 -5.19 -3.63
N ASP A 61 13.88 -6.01 -3.38
CA ASP A 61 14.74 -5.89 -2.20
C ASP A 61 15.43 -4.52 -2.12
N LYS A 62 15.69 -3.87 -3.27
CA LYS A 62 16.29 -2.53 -3.33
C LYS A 62 15.34 -1.45 -2.81
N ALA A 63 14.02 -1.68 -2.84
CA ALA A 63 13.03 -0.74 -2.32
C ALA A 63 12.97 -0.73 -0.79
N LYS A 64 13.27 -1.86 -0.15
CA LYS A 64 13.03 -2.08 1.28
C LYS A 64 13.74 -1.04 2.17
N PRO A 65 15.03 -0.69 1.96
CA PRO A 65 15.69 0.33 2.77
C PRO A 65 15.03 1.72 2.63
N THR A 66 14.60 2.08 1.42
CA THR A 66 13.94 3.37 1.15
C THR A 66 12.57 3.44 1.82
N ILE A 67 11.80 2.34 1.76
CA ILE A 67 10.49 2.22 2.43
C ILE A 67 10.65 2.26 3.95
N ALA A 68 11.64 1.57 4.52
CA ALA A 68 11.88 1.60 5.96
C ALA A 68 12.23 3.02 6.47
N LYS A 69 12.97 3.81 5.67
CA LYS A 69 13.38 5.18 6.00
C LYS A 69 12.30 6.24 5.74
N SER A 70 11.26 5.94 4.97
CA SER A 70 10.25 6.94 4.57
C SER A 70 9.25 7.29 5.68
N GLY A 71 9.29 6.59 6.81
CA GLY A 71 8.32 6.75 7.88
C GLY A 71 6.96 6.10 7.60
N CYS A 72 6.80 5.39 6.47
CA CYS A 72 5.53 4.75 6.15
C CYS A 72 5.16 3.61 7.12
N LEU A 73 6.14 2.85 7.63
CA LEU A 73 5.86 1.72 8.52
C LEU A 73 5.23 2.19 9.85
N PRO A 74 5.81 3.19 10.57
CA PRO A 74 5.14 3.79 11.73
C PRO A 74 3.72 4.28 11.43
N THR A 75 3.51 5.03 10.34
CA THR A 75 2.17 5.55 9.98
C THR A 75 1.16 4.42 9.81
N VAL A 76 1.58 3.31 9.21
CA VAL A 76 0.71 2.15 8.99
C VAL A 76 0.38 1.45 10.30
N THR A 77 1.37 1.26 11.19
CA THR A 77 1.16 0.60 12.49
C THR A 77 0.34 1.46 13.46
N ASP A 78 0.57 2.78 13.48
CA ASP A 78 -0.11 3.74 14.36
C ASP A 78 -1.55 4.02 13.92
N SER A 79 -1.83 4.02 12.62
CA SER A 79 -3.18 4.21 12.08
C SER A 79 -4.13 3.03 12.34
N GLY A 80 -3.72 2.04 13.14
CA GLY A 80 -4.47 0.81 13.36
C GLY A 80 -4.63 0.05 12.05
N LEU A 81 -3.66 -0.80 11.72
CA LEU A 81 -3.90 -1.90 10.79
C LEU A 81 -4.98 -2.84 11.36
N THR A 82 -6.25 -2.42 11.35
CA THR A 82 -7.34 -3.33 11.02
C THR A 82 -7.14 -3.77 9.58
N LEU A 83 -6.17 -4.68 9.39
CA LEU A 83 -6.24 -5.64 8.31
C LEU A 83 -7.54 -6.39 8.58
N ASN A 84 -8.60 -5.98 7.88
CA ASN A 84 -9.84 -6.72 7.84
C ASN A 84 -9.50 -8.10 7.24
N GLU A 85 -9.23 -9.09 8.10
CA GLU A 85 -9.00 -10.48 7.73
C GLU A 85 -10.29 -11.08 7.15
N GLY A 86 -10.61 -10.75 5.89
CA GLY A 86 -11.77 -11.27 5.17
C GLY A 86 -13.10 -10.72 5.71
N ARG A 87 -14.26 -10.84 5.05
CA ARG A 87 -14.68 -11.86 4.08
C ARG A 87 -14.32 -13.30 4.44
N ARG A 88 -14.01 -13.60 5.71
CA ARG A 88 -14.33 -14.93 6.25
C ARG A 88 -15.61 -14.76 7.04
N GLY A 89 -16.67 -15.42 6.59
CA GLY A 89 -17.86 -15.63 7.41
C GLY A 89 -17.47 -16.29 8.74
N PRO A 90 -18.38 -16.31 9.71
CA PRO A 90 -18.09 -16.87 11.03
C PRO A 90 -17.55 -18.30 10.87
N TYR A 91 -16.34 -18.54 11.39
CA TYR A 91 -15.87 -19.90 11.61
C TYR A 91 -16.81 -20.52 12.64
N ASN A 92 -17.78 -21.32 12.17
CA ASN A 92 -18.50 -22.25 13.01
C ASN A 92 -17.52 -23.38 13.33
N GLY A 93 -16.86 -23.29 14.48
CA GLY A 93 -15.92 -24.30 14.93
C GLY A 93 -16.63 -25.63 15.14
N GLU A 94 -16.54 -26.53 14.16
CA GLU A 94 -16.64 -27.96 14.39
C GLU A 94 -15.23 -28.53 14.43
N PRO A 95 -14.79 -29.16 15.54
CA PRO A 95 -13.51 -29.83 15.60
C PRO A 95 -13.58 -31.09 14.71
N SER A 96 -12.82 -31.07 13.62
CA SER A 96 -12.51 -32.28 12.85
C SER A 96 -11.55 -33.13 13.67
N GLY A 97 -12.08 -34.16 14.34
CA GLY A 97 -11.28 -35.07 15.16
C GLY A 97 -12.11 -35.89 16.16
N ALA A 98 -13.12 -36.62 15.68
CA ALA A 98 -13.73 -37.73 16.40
C ALA A 98 -14.40 -38.70 15.42
N ALA A 99 -13.62 -39.66 14.91
CA ALA A 99 -14.05 -41.00 14.48
C ALA A 99 -12.81 -41.85 14.21
#